data_AF-A0A6B0XBU7-F1
#
_entry.id   AF-A0A6B0XBU7-F1
#
_cell.length_a   1.000
_cell.length_b   1.000
_cell.length_c   1.000
_cell.angle_alpha   90.00
_cell.angle_beta   90.00
_cell.angle_gamma   90.00
#
_symmetry.space_group_name_H-M   'P 1'
#
loop_
_entity.id
_entity.type
_entity.pdbx_description
1 polymer ?
#
loop_
_entity_poly.entity_id
_entity_poly.type
_entity_poly.pdbx_seq_one_letter_code
_entity_poly.pdbx_strand_id
1 'polypeptide(L)'
;PFVETFPRRLARQNAQLQRLFPAGAYAQAASAIAGTSQEEFYGFIEQVRDYRRQLLGYLKDRDAFGSRTYFNDDSGWEANLSDMPRFQEQQATSYQRLRQSLPALAGLLLYAAGLFVLANRLFARYNAA
;
A
#
# COMPACT_ATOMS: atom_id res chain seq x y z
N PRO A 1 3.38 20.00 5.33
CA PRO A 1 3.80 18.67 5.84
C PRO A 1 2.95 18.09 7.00
N PHE A 2 2.00 18.83 7.60
CA PHE A 2 1.18 18.34 8.73
C PHE A 2 -0.14 17.63 8.35
N VAL A 3 -0.64 17.84 7.13
CA VAL A 3 -1.97 17.35 6.71
C VAL A 3 -1.94 15.86 6.33
N GLU A 4 -0.77 15.29 6.03
CA GLU A 4 -0.65 13.91 5.50
C GLU A 4 -0.26 12.85 6.55
N THR A 5 0.37 13.26 7.65
CA THR A 5 0.81 12.34 8.71
C THR A 5 -0.34 11.92 9.63
N PHE A 6 -1.33 12.79 9.82
CA PHE A 6 -2.51 12.52 10.62
C PHE A 6 -3.37 11.35 10.07
N PRO A 7 -3.76 11.33 8.77
CA PRO A 7 -4.54 10.21 8.23
C PRO A 7 -3.77 8.88 8.25
N ARG A 8 -2.44 8.89 8.06
CA ARG A 8 -1.60 7.68 8.13
C ARG A 8 -1.65 7.01 9.51
N ARG A 9 -1.61 7.80 10.59
CA ARG A 9 -1.63 7.27 11.98
C ARG A 9 -3.01 6.73 12.36
N LEU A 10 -4.06 7.50 12.08
CA LEU A 10 -5.44 7.07 12.35
C LEU A 10 -5.78 5.78 11.62
N ALA A 11 -5.34 5.65 10.37
CA ALA A 11 -5.67 4.48 9.60
C ALA A 11 -4.88 3.23 10.03
N ARG A 12 -3.62 3.39 10.49
CA ARG A 12 -2.89 2.30 11.17
C ARG A 12 -3.60 1.84 12.45
N GLN A 13 -4.08 2.79 13.26
CA GLN A 13 -4.84 2.49 14.46
C GLN A 13 -6.15 1.78 14.12
N ASN A 14 -6.87 2.25 13.10
CA ASN A 14 -8.09 1.60 12.62
C ASN A 14 -7.81 0.19 12.11
N ALA A 15 -6.72 -0.03 11.36
CA ALA A 15 -6.31 -1.37 10.92
C ALA A 15 -6.02 -2.30 12.11
N GLN A 16 -5.38 -1.81 13.18
CA GLN A 16 -5.18 -2.61 14.39
C GLN A 16 -6.50 -2.97 15.08
N LEU A 17 -7.43 -2.02 15.18
CA LEU A 17 -8.76 -2.26 15.76
C LEU A 17 -9.60 -3.23 14.91
N GLN A 18 -9.55 -3.10 13.59
CA GLN A 18 -10.27 -3.97 12.67
C GLN A 18 -9.81 -5.43 12.73
N ARG A 19 -8.56 -5.70 13.13
CA ARG A 19 -8.08 -7.08 13.35
C ARG A 19 -8.78 -7.79 14.51
N LEU A 20 -9.38 -7.04 15.45
CA LEU A 20 -10.13 -7.58 16.58
C LEU A 20 -11.54 -8.06 16.19
N PHE A 21 -11.95 -7.84 14.94
CA PHE A 21 -13.24 -8.27 14.43
C PHE A 21 -13.06 -9.14 13.18
N PRO A 22 -13.84 -10.23 13.03
CA PRO A 22 -13.71 -11.14 11.88
C PRO A 22 -13.84 -10.43 10.52
N ALA A 23 -14.80 -9.51 10.42
CA ALA A 23 -15.04 -8.73 9.20
C ALA A 23 -13.83 -7.85 8.82
N GLY A 24 -13.17 -7.24 9.81
CA GLY A 24 -12.00 -6.41 9.58
C GLY A 24 -10.75 -7.23 9.24
N ALA A 25 -10.57 -8.41 9.85
CA ALA A 25 -9.51 -9.35 9.47
C ALA A 25 -9.69 -9.85 8.02
N TYR A 26 -10.93 -10.15 7.62
CA TYR A 26 -11.26 -10.52 6.24
C TYR A 26 -10.96 -9.40 5.24
N ALA A 27 -11.43 -8.19 5.52
CA ALA A 27 -11.19 -7.03 4.64
C ALA A 27 -9.69 -6.73 4.47
N GLN A 28 -8.89 -6.89 5.53
CA GLN A 28 -7.43 -6.73 5.45
C GLN A 28 -6.76 -7.82 4.61
N ALA A 29 -7.14 -9.09 4.80
CA ALA A 29 -6.60 -10.18 3.98
C ALA A 29 -6.98 -10.01 2.50
N ALA A 30 -8.23 -9.67 2.21
CA ALA A 30 -8.73 -9.47 0.85
C ALA A 30 -7.99 -8.31 0.15
N SER A 31 -7.87 -7.16 0.81
CA SER A 31 -7.16 -6.00 0.25
C SER A 31 -5.66 -6.26 0.04
N ALA A 32 -4.98 -6.94 0.97
CA ALA A 32 -3.58 -7.31 0.81
C ALA A 32 -3.35 -8.30 -0.35
N ILE A 33 -4.26 -9.27 -0.55
CA ILE A 33 -4.18 -10.20 -1.69
C ILE A 33 -4.45 -9.48 -3.01
N ALA A 34 -5.43 -8.58 -3.02
CA ALA A 34 -5.78 -7.79 -4.19
C ALA A 34 -4.74 -6.74 -4.57
N GLY A 35 -3.71 -6.50 -3.73
CA GLY A 35 -2.72 -5.46 -3.98
C GLY A 35 -3.25 -4.04 -3.72
N THR A 36 -4.37 -3.91 -3.01
CA THR A 36 -5.08 -2.66 -2.74
C THR A 36 -5.09 -2.30 -1.27
N SER A 37 -4.18 -2.90 -0.48
CA SER A 37 -4.04 -2.55 0.91
C SER A 37 -3.58 -1.11 1.06
N GLN A 38 -3.89 -0.54 2.23
CA GLN A 38 -3.46 0.82 2.54
C GLN A 38 -1.93 0.97 2.57
N GLU A 39 -1.22 -0.09 2.94
CA GLU A 39 0.24 -0.09 2.96
C GLU A 39 0.81 0.01 1.54
N GLU A 40 0.23 -0.73 0.59
CA GLU A 40 0.60 -0.64 -0.83
C GLU A 40 0.30 0.73 -1.42
N PHE A 41 -0.86 1.32 -1.09
CA PHE A 41 -1.20 2.67 -1.50
C PHE A 41 -0.15 3.69 -1.02
N TYR A 42 0.20 3.68 0.27
CA TYR A 42 1.19 4.63 0.78
C TYR A 42 2.60 4.34 0.26
N GLY A 43 2.96 3.08 0.05
CA GLY A 43 4.21 2.69 -0.59
C GLY A 43 4.33 3.27 -2.00
N PHE A 44 3.27 3.15 -2.80
CA PHE A 44 3.20 3.75 -4.13
C PHE A 44 3.35 5.28 -4.09
N ILE A 45 2.62 5.96 -3.19
CA ILE A 45 2.73 7.42 -3.04
C ILE A 45 4.15 7.85 -2.69
N GLU A 46 4.87 7.07 -1.87
CA GLU A 46 6.26 7.35 -1.53
C GLU A 46 7.18 7.15 -2.75
N GLN A 47 7.00 6.08 -3.53
CA GLN A 47 7.75 5.86 -4.77
C GLN A 47 7.55 7.00 -5.79
N VAL A 48 6.32 7.50 -5.91
CA VAL A 48 6.02 8.65 -6.78
C VAL A 48 6.71 9.92 -6.28
N ARG A 49 6.81 10.12 -4.96
CA ARG A 49 7.56 11.26 -4.39
C ARG A 49 9.04 11.16 -4.66
N ASP A 50 9.59 9.97 -4.56
CA ASP A 50 11.00 9.71 -4.84
C ASP A 50 11.30 9.97 -6.31
N TYR A 51 10.44 9.47 -7.19
CA TYR A 51 10.53 9.74 -8.62
C TYR A 51 10.43 11.23 -8.94
N ARG A 52 9.49 11.95 -8.32
CA ARG A 52 9.39 13.41 -8.48
C ARG A 52 10.69 14.10 -8.07
N ARG A 53 11.32 13.68 -6.97
CA ARG A 53 12.61 14.26 -6.53
C ARG A 53 13.72 13.99 -7.54
N GLN A 54 13.79 12.77 -8.10
CA GLN A 54 14.74 12.42 -9.14
C GLN A 54 14.53 13.25 -10.41
N LEU A 55 13.27 13.41 -10.84
CA LEU A 55 12.91 14.20 -12.01
C LEU A 55 13.26 15.68 -11.81
N LEU A 56 12.96 16.25 -10.64
CA LEU A 56 13.34 17.63 -10.31
C LEU A 56 14.85 17.82 -10.28
N GLY A 57 15.60 16.85 -9.75
CA GLY A 57 17.06 16.85 -9.81
C GLY A 57 17.58 16.84 -11.25
N TYR A 58 17.08 15.90 -12.06
CA TYR A 58 17.41 15.78 -13.48
C TYR A 58 17.18 17.08 -14.28
N LEU A 59 16.04 17.74 -14.06
CA LEU A 59 15.70 19.01 -14.69
C LEU A 59 16.58 20.15 -14.19
N LYS A 60 16.88 20.18 -12.88
CA LYS A 60 17.76 21.20 -12.30
C LYS A 60 19.19 21.09 -12.82
N ASP A 61 19.72 19.87 -12.95
CA ASP A 61 21.09 19.62 -13.42
C ASP A 61 21.30 20.05 -14.88
N ARG A 62 20.21 20.16 -15.66
CA ARG A 62 20.21 20.63 -17.06
C ARG A 62 19.80 22.09 -17.22
N ASP A 63 19.67 22.82 -16.11
CA ASP A 63 19.16 24.20 -16.06
C ASP A 63 17.82 24.37 -16.81
N ALA A 64 17.01 23.31 -16.85
CA ALA A 64 15.80 23.24 -17.65
C ALA A 64 14.79 24.33 -17.26
N PHE A 65 14.67 24.63 -15.96
CA PHE A 65 13.69 25.58 -15.44
C PHE A 65 13.91 27.03 -15.93
N GLY A 66 15.14 27.39 -16.31
CA GLY A 66 15.45 28.70 -16.89
C GLY A 66 15.33 28.74 -18.40
N SER A 67 15.19 27.58 -19.06
CA SER A 67 15.25 27.45 -20.51
C SER A 67 13.87 27.25 -21.14
N ARG A 68 13.48 28.18 -22.02
CA ARG A 68 12.26 28.07 -22.82
C ARG A 68 12.41 27.02 -23.93
N THR A 69 13.61 26.86 -24.49
CA THR A 69 13.94 25.91 -25.57
C THR A 69 14.01 24.47 -25.08
N TYR A 70 14.18 24.27 -23.78
CA TYR A 70 14.12 22.94 -23.16
C TYR A 70 12.71 22.34 -23.19
N PHE A 71 11.67 23.18 -23.09
CA PHE A 71 10.28 22.72 -23.05
C PHE A 71 9.48 22.98 -24.34
N ASN A 72 10.02 23.77 -25.28
CA ASN A 72 9.35 24.10 -26.54
C ASN A 72 10.28 23.89 -27.73
N ASP A 73 9.72 23.44 -28.84
CA ASP A 73 10.43 23.20 -30.11
C ASP A 73 10.49 24.45 -31.03
N ASP A 74 10.04 25.61 -30.53
CA ASP A 74 9.90 26.85 -31.31
C ASP A 74 11.21 27.29 -32.02
N SER A 75 12.38 26.90 -31.49
CA SER A 75 13.70 27.25 -32.03
C SER A 75 14.65 26.06 -32.14
N GLY A 76 14.11 24.83 -32.15
CA GLY A 76 14.86 23.58 -32.09
C GLY A 76 14.89 23.00 -30.67
N TRP A 77 14.29 21.83 -30.50
CA TRP A 77 14.22 21.13 -29.23
C TRP A 77 15.59 20.66 -28.71
N GLU A 78 16.04 21.25 -27.60
CA GLU A 78 17.35 20.95 -26.99
C GLU A 78 17.30 19.85 -25.91
N ALA A 79 16.11 19.43 -25.45
CA ALA A 79 16.03 18.46 -24.36
C ALA A 79 16.30 17.04 -24.85
N ASN A 80 17.45 16.50 -24.45
CA ASN A 80 17.73 15.08 -24.59
C ASN A 80 16.98 14.30 -23.50
N LEU A 81 15.85 13.67 -23.84
CA LEU A 81 15.06 12.87 -22.91
C LEU A 81 15.51 11.39 -22.79
N SER A 82 16.53 11.00 -23.54
CA SER A 82 16.96 9.59 -23.63
C SER A 82 17.45 9.05 -22.29
N ASP A 83 18.02 9.92 -21.47
CA ASP A 83 18.56 9.64 -20.14
C ASP A 83 17.64 10.10 -19.00
N MET A 84 16.40 10.48 -19.32
CA MET A 84 15.41 10.89 -18.31
C MET A 84 15.12 9.72 -17.36
N PRO A 85 15.10 9.96 -16.03
CA PRO A 85 14.69 8.93 -15.09
C PRO A 85 13.29 8.45 -15.45
N ARG A 86 13.14 7.13 -15.56
CA ARG A 86 11.84 6.50 -15.82
C ARG A 86 11.26 6.00 -14.52
N PHE A 87 9.98 6.27 -14.30
CA PHE A 87 9.27 5.67 -13.19
C PHE A 87 9.24 4.16 -13.39
N GLN A 88 9.81 3.44 -12.43
CA GLN A 88 9.68 2.00 -12.32
C GLN A 88 9.05 1.72 -10.98
N GLU A 89 7.82 1.21 -11.01
CA GLU A 89 7.16 0.80 -9.78
C GLU A 89 7.93 -0.39 -9.20
N GLN A 90 8.51 -0.20 -8.03
CA GLN A 90 9.06 -1.28 -7.22
C GLN A 90 7.87 -1.97 -6.55
N GLN A 91 7.12 -2.72 -7.34
CA GLN A 91 6.08 -3.57 -6.79
C GLN A 91 6.74 -4.63 -5.92
N ALA A 92 6.32 -4.73 -4.66
CA ALA A 92 6.67 -5.85 -3.81
C ALA A 92 6.29 -7.15 -4.55
N THR A 93 7.24 -8.05 -4.73
CA THR A 93 7.05 -9.33 -5.42
C THR A 93 5.83 -10.04 -4.81
N SER A 94 5.01 -10.73 -5.61
CA SER A 94 3.77 -11.38 -5.15
C SER A 94 3.97 -12.28 -3.91
N TYR A 95 5.17 -12.83 -3.75
CA TYR A 95 5.59 -13.58 -2.56
C TYR A 95 5.65 -12.74 -1.26
N GLN A 96 6.10 -11.49 -1.37
CA GLN A 96 6.16 -10.56 -0.25
C GLN A 96 4.76 -10.13 0.19
N ARG A 97 3.84 -9.90 -0.77
CA ARG A 97 2.42 -9.60 -0.50
C ARG A 97 1.73 -10.74 0.24
N LEU A 98 1.99 -11.98 -0.20
CA LEU A 98 1.47 -13.18 0.47
C LEU A 98 2.02 -13.33 1.89
N ARG A 99 3.32 -13.08 2.09
CA ARG A 99 3.94 -13.13 3.43
C ARG A 99 3.34 -12.07 4.36
N GLN A 100 2.99 -10.91 3.82
CA GLN A 100 2.44 -9.79 4.57
C GLN A 100 0.96 -10.00 4.96
N SER A 101 0.21 -10.81 4.21
CA SER A 101 -1.18 -11.16 4.53
C SER A 101 -1.34 -12.35 5.50
N LEU A 102 -0.27 -13.13 5.74
CA LEU A 102 -0.25 -14.25 6.70
C LEU A 102 -0.87 -13.94 8.07
N PRO A 103 -0.52 -12.84 8.77
CA PRO A 103 -1.11 -12.57 10.09
C PRO A 103 -2.62 -12.34 10.05
N ALA A 104 -3.15 -11.76 8.96
CA ALA A 104 -4.59 -11.57 8.81
C ALA A 104 -5.31 -12.90 8.55
N LEU A 105 -4.72 -13.76 7.69
CA LEU A 105 -5.24 -15.12 7.43
C LEU A 105 -5.19 -16.00 8.69
N ALA A 106 -4.10 -15.93 9.45
CA ALA A 106 -3.96 -16.63 10.73
C ALA A 106 -5.02 -16.18 11.74
N GLY A 107 -5.27 -14.86 11.84
CA GLY A 107 -6.34 -14.33 12.68
C GLY A 107 -7.71 -14.90 12.29
N LEU A 108 -8.00 -14.97 11.00
CA LEU A 108 -9.25 -15.53 10.46
C LEU A 108 -9.42 -17.02 10.81
N LEU A 109 -8.34 -17.81 10.71
CA LEU A 109 -8.34 -19.21 11.13
C LEU A 109 -8.60 -19.37 12.63
N LEU A 110 -8.00 -18.51 13.47
CA LEU A 110 -8.24 -18.51 14.91
C LEU A 110 -9.71 -18.17 15.25
N TYR A 111 -10.31 -17.22 14.54
CA TYR A 111 -11.75 -16.93 14.68
C TYR A 111 -12.61 -18.13 14.29
N ALA A 112 -12.33 -18.75 13.14
CA ALA A 112 -13.05 -19.92 12.68
C ALA A 112 -12.95 -21.08 13.70
N ALA A 113 -11.76 -21.34 14.24
CA ALA A 113 -11.54 -22.36 15.26
C ALA A 113 -12.28 -22.02 16.57
N GLY A 114 -12.23 -20.78 17.03
CA GLY A 114 -12.93 -20.33 18.24
C GLY A 114 -14.45 -20.47 18.13
N LEU A 115 -15.03 -20.02 17.01
CA LEU A 115 -16.45 -20.18 16.72
C LEU A 115 -16.85 -21.65 16.62
N PHE A 116 -16.03 -22.48 15.98
CA PHE A 116 -16.26 -23.91 15.86
C PHE A 116 -16.29 -24.60 17.24
N VAL A 117 -15.31 -24.33 18.10
CA VAL A 117 -15.26 -24.88 19.46
C VAL A 117 -16.45 -24.40 20.30
N LEU A 118 -16.79 -23.11 20.21
CA LEU A 118 -17.93 -22.54 20.94
C LEU A 118 -19.25 -23.18 20.49
N ALA A 119 -19.48 -23.28 19.18
CA ALA A 119 -20.65 -23.92 18.62
C ALA A 119 -20.74 -25.38 19.09
N ASN A 120 -19.64 -26.13 18.98
CA ASN A 120 -19.60 -27.52 19.41
C ASN A 120 -19.93 -27.66 20.91
N ARG A 121 -19.39 -26.80 21.77
CA ARG A 121 -19.74 -26.80 23.21
C ARG A 121 -21.19 -26.43 23.50
N LEU A 122 -21.75 -25.47 22.76
CA LEU A 122 -23.16 -25.08 22.92
C LEU A 122 -24.09 -26.23 22.52
N PHE A 123 -23.83 -26.88 21.38
CA PHE A 123 -24.60 -28.05 20.95
C PHE A 123 -24.42 -29.25 21.88
N ALA A 124 -23.18 -29.51 22.35
CA ALA A 124 -22.93 -30.58 23.32
C ALA A 124 -23.66 -30.35 24.64
N ARG A 125 -23.75 -29.09 25.10
CA ARG A 125 -24.49 -28.72 26.31
C ARG A 125 -26.00 -28.82 26.10
N TYR A 126 -26.50 -28.46 24.92
CA TYR A 126 -27.93 -28.56 24.58
C TYR A 126 -28.40 -30.02 24.50
N ASN A 127 -27.56 -30.93 23.99
CA ASN A 127 -27.88 -32.36 23.95
C ASN A 127 -27.77 -33.07 25.32
N ALA A 128 -27.20 -32.41 26.33
CA ALA A 128 -27.00 -32.96 27.68
C ALA A 128 -27.99 -32.38 28.73
N ALA A 129 -28.90 -31.49 28.32
CA ALA A 129 -29.97 -30.92 29.13
C ALA A 129 -31.33 -31.41 28.62
#